data_AF-A0A9D6UXR6-F1
#
_entry.id   AF-A0A9D6UXR6-F1
#
_cell.length_a   1.000
_cell.length_b   1.000
_cell.length_c   1.000
_cell.angle_alpha   90.00
_cell.angle_beta   90.00
_cell.angle_gamma   90.00
#
_symmetry.space_group_name_H-M   'P 1'
#
loop_
_entity.id
_entity.type
_entity.pdbx_description
1 polymer ?
#
loop_
_entity_poly.entity_id
_entity_poly.type
_entity_poly.pdbx_seq_one_letter_code
_entity_poly.pdbx_strand_id
1 'polypeptide(L)'
;MIREKWSKKFEKCRQCGTERYEHVARGLCTRCYRLVRKLEQVKTWKPSDPEPKRRYGFYDLEEFKAKKRDLEGEIKERLEFLKIKEETLKGPIYGIDIEGQLRRVAELCRVRNKGLFHGMANEIQHCFGQKQRKMLYELLNAIEEGIWWGGNHLG
;
A
#
# COMPACT_ATOMS: atom_id res chain seq x y z
N MET A 1 -11.80 -23.98 -8.36
CA MET A 1 -12.40 -23.39 -7.14
C MET A 1 -13.24 -22.20 -7.57
N ILE A 2 -14.56 -22.29 -7.42
CA ILE A 2 -15.45 -21.15 -7.62
C ILE A 2 -15.26 -20.27 -6.38
N ARG A 3 -14.63 -19.10 -6.53
CA ARG A 3 -14.58 -18.11 -5.45
C ARG A 3 -15.99 -17.52 -5.34
N GLU A 4 -16.67 -17.76 -4.23
CA GLU A 4 -17.94 -17.09 -3.96
C GLU A 4 -17.74 -15.58 -4.05
N LYS A 5 -18.69 -14.87 -4.66
CA LYS A 5 -18.63 -13.41 -4.76
C LYS A 5 -18.68 -12.82 -3.35
N TRP A 6 -17.59 -12.22 -2.89
CA TRP A 6 -17.47 -11.57 -1.58
C TRP A 6 -18.57 -10.53 -1.32
N SER A 7 -19.04 -9.86 -2.38
CA SER A 7 -20.19 -8.97 -2.32
C SER A 7 -21.16 -9.28 -3.46
N LYS A 8 -22.46 -9.33 -3.16
CA LYS A 8 -23.51 -9.39 -4.19
C LYS A 8 -23.52 -8.17 -5.11
N LYS A 9 -23.00 -7.03 -4.66
CA LYS A 9 -23.12 -5.73 -5.35
C LYS A 9 -21.87 -5.31 -6.13
N PHE A 10 -20.70 -5.88 -5.81
CA PHE A 10 -19.43 -5.44 -6.39
C PHE A 10 -18.57 -6.65 -6.72
N GLU A 11 -18.13 -6.75 -7.97
CA GLU A 11 -17.24 -7.84 -8.43
C GLU A 11 -15.78 -7.56 -8.07
N LYS A 12 -15.38 -6.29 -8.04
CA LYS A 12 -14.03 -5.84 -7.74
C LYS A 12 -14.03 -4.60 -6.85
N CYS A 13 -12.91 -4.37 -6.15
CA CYS A 13 -12.74 -3.19 -5.30
C CYS A 13 -12.82 -1.91 -6.14
N ARG A 14 -13.63 -0.94 -5.71
CA ARG A 14 -13.79 0.34 -6.42
C ARG A 14 -12.54 1.22 -6.41
N GLN A 15 -11.64 1.01 -5.46
CA GLN A 15 -10.41 1.80 -5.32
C GLN A 15 -9.24 1.20 -6.12
N CYS A 16 -8.85 -0.04 -5.81
CA CYS A 16 -7.67 -0.66 -6.43
C CYS A 16 -8.02 -1.68 -7.53
N GLY A 17 -9.30 -2.02 -7.73
CA GLY A 17 -9.71 -3.00 -8.73
C GLY A 17 -9.46 -4.46 -8.34
N THR A 18 -9.00 -4.75 -7.12
CA THR A 18 -8.73 -6.14 -6.71
C THR A 18 -9.99 -7.00 -6.60
N GLU A 19 -9.83 -8.27 -7.00
CA GLU A 19 -10.79 -9.37 -6.81
C GLU A 19 -10.23 -10.43 -5.82
N ARG A 20 -9.00 -10.22 -5.33
CA ARG A 20 -8.26 -11.20 -4.53
C ARG A 20 -8.54 -11.08 -3.04
N TYR A 21 -8.87 -9.87 -2.58
CA TYR A 21 -9.15 -9.57 -1.18
C TYR A 21 -10.65 -9.42 -0.94
N GLU A 22 -11.10 -9.84 0.23
CA GLU A 22 -12.48 -9.69 0.68
C GLU A 22 -12.93 -8.22 0.63
N HIS A 23 -14.17 -8.02 0.16
CA HIS A 23 -14.85 -6.73 0.21
C HIS A 23 -15.56 -6.55 1.55
N VAL A 24 -15.51 -5.34 2.10
CA VAL A 24 -16.13 -5.04 3.39
C VAL A 24 -17.39 -4.19 3.17
N ALA A 25 -17.21 -2.89 2.94
CA ALA A 25 -18.29 -1.94 2.79
C ALA A 25 -17.98 -0.96 1.66
N ARG A 26 -19.04 -0.35 1.10
CA ARG A 26 -18.96 0.65 0.02
C ARG A 26 -18.25 0.16 -1.26
N GLY A 27 -18.15 -1.16 -1.46
CA GLY A 27 -17.44 -1.77 -2.59
C GLY A 27 -15.91 -1.68 -2.49
N LEU A 28 -15.36 -1.53 -1.28
CA LEU A 28 -13.92 -1.48 -1.04
C LEU A 28 -13.43 -2.80 -0.44
N CYS A 29 -12.25 -3.25 -0.85
CA CYS A 29 -11.56 -4.36 -0.17
C CYS A 29 -11.12 -3.94 1.23
N THR A 30 -10.85 -4.92 2.10
CA THR A 30 -10.36 -4.70 3.48
C THR A 30 -9.21 -3.70 3.57
N ARG A 31 -8.28 -3.74 2.62
CA ARG A 31 -7.10 -2.85 2.55
C ARG A 31 -7.48 -1.40 2.24
N CYS A 32 -8.17 -1.17 1.13
CA CYS A 32 -8.59 0.17 0.71
C CYS A 32 -9.59 0.77 1.69
N TYR A 33 -10.49 -0.05 2.26
CA TYR A 33 -11.49 0.41 3.21
C TYR A 33 -10.86 1.06 4.44
N ARG A 34 -9.85 0.43 5.06
CA ARG A 34 -9.15 0.98 6.23
C ARG A 34 -8.50 2.33 5.93
N LEU A 35 -7.81 2.44 4.79
CA LEU A 35 -7.14 3.67 4.36
C LEU A 35 -8.14 4.79 4.01
N VAL A 36 -9.21 4.48 3.27
CA VAL A 36 -10.25 5.46 2.94
C VAL A 36 -10.94 5.96 4.21
N ARG A 37 -11.27 5.07 5.15
CA ARG A 37 -11.84 5.47 6.45
C ARG A 37 -10.90 6.35 7.26
N LYS A 38 -9.60 6.03 7.27
CA LYS A 38 -8.58 6.86 7.91
C LYS A 38 -8.49 8.24 7.24
N LEU A 39 -8.50 8.31 5.91
CA LEU A 39 -8.50 9.57 5.16
C LEU A 39 -9.74 10.42 5.46
N GLU A 40 -10.93 9.81 5.51
CA GLU A 40 -12.18 10.47 5.93
C GLU A 40 -12.04 11.05 7.35
N GLN A 41 -11.51 10.26 8.30
CA GLN A 41 -11.28 10.71 9.68
C GLN A 41 -10.33 11.92 9.72
N VAL A 42 -9.17 11.83 9.06
CA VAL A 42 -8.17 12.91 9.05
C VAL A 42 -8.74 14.19 8.47
N LYS A 43 -9.51 14.12 7.37
CA LYS A 43 -10.18 15.28 6.77
C LYS A 43 -11.10 16.01 7.75
N THR A 44 -11.76 15.29 8.65
CA THR A 44 -12.66 15.88 9.66
C THR A 44 -11.96 16.45 10.89
N TRP A 45 -10.66 16.22 11.08
CA TRP A 45 -9.93 16.74 12.23
C TRP A 45 -9.97 18.26 12.32
N LYS A 46 -10.17 18.74 13.55
CA LYS A 46 -10.10 20.13 13.97
C LYS A 46 -8.91 20.34 14.90
N PRO A 47 -8.32 21.56 14.95
CA PRO A 47 -7.22 21.86 15.86
C PRO A 47 -7.56 21.66 17.34
N SER A 48 -8.84 21.77 17.70
CA SER A 48 -9.37 21.56 19.06
C SER A 48 -9.47 20.09 19.46
N ASP A 49 -9.35 19.15 18.52
CA ASP A 49 -9.55 17.74 18.81
C ASP A 49 -8.37 17.17 19.63
N PRO A 50 -8.64 16.46 20.74
CA PRO A 50 -7.58 15.93 21.60
C PRO A 50 -6.86 14.71 20.98
N GLU A 51 -7.56 13.93 20.14
CA GLU A 51 -7.01 12.70 19.56
C GLU A 51 -5.82 12.97 18.61
N PRO A 52 -5.92 13.88 17.61
CA PRO A 52 -4.79 14.18 16.73
C PRO A 52 -3.59 14.71 17.52
N LYS A 53 -3.83 15.56 18.53
CA LYS A 53 -2.78 16.15 19.36
C LYS A 53 -2.02 15.08 20.14
N ARG A 54 -2.74 14.18 20.81
CA ARG A 54 -2.17 13.08 21.60
C ARG A 54 -1.36 12.10 20.74
N ARG A 55 -1.82 11.82 19.53
CA ARG A 55 -1.24 10.77 18.68
C ARG A 55 -0.07 11.25 17.82
N TYR A 56 -0.11 12.47 17.32
CA TYR A 56 0.85 12.96 16.32
C TYR A 56 1.75 14.09 16.83
N GLY A 57 1.40 14.73 17.95
CA GLY A 57 2.20 15.79 18.55
C GLY A 57 2.25 17.05 17.69
N PHE A 58 1.43 18.04 18.04
CA PHE A 58 1.52 19.40 17.50
C PHE A 58 1.23 20.41 18.60
N TYR A 59 1.88 21.56 18.51
CA TYR A 59 1.85 22.61 19.52
C TYR A 59 1.06 23.84 19.05
N ASP A 60 0.97 24.05 17.74
CA ASP A 60 0.24 25.17 17.15
C ASP A 60 -0.59 24.78 15.91
N LEU A 61 -1.30 25.78 15.37
CA LEU A 61 -2.19 25.63 14.23
C LEU A 61 -1.45 25.30 12.91
N GLU A 62 -0.25 25.83 12.71
CA GLU A 62 0.50 25.60 11.48
C GLU A 62 1.11 24.20 11.46
N GLU A 63 1.65 23.73 12.59
CA GLU A 63 2.06 22.35 12.77
C GLU A 63 0.90 21.37 12.56
N PHE A 64 -0.28 21.68 13.13
CA PHE A 64 -1.49 20.87 12.91
C PHE A 64 -1.83 20.76 11.42
N LYS A 65 -1.86 21.88 10.70
CA LYS A 65 -2.16 21.91 9.26
C LYS A 65 -1.12 21.13 8.46
N ALA A 66 0.17 21.28 8.78
CA ALA A 66 1.26 20.55 8.14
C ALA A 66 1.10 19.04 8.35
N LYS A 67 0.97 18.59 9.60
CA LYS A 67 0.80 17.16 9.92
C LYS A 67 -0.45 16.55 9.29
N LYS A 68 -1.57 17.29 9.28
CA LYS A 68 -2.80 16.85 8.61
C LYS A 68 -2.56 16.65 7.12
N ARG A 69 -1.95 17.63 6.44
CA ARG A 69 -1.63 17.57 5.01
C ARG A 69 -0.69 16.41 4.69
N ASP A 70 0.37 16.23 5.47
CA ASP A 70 1.36 15.17 5.26
C ASP A 70 0.69 13.80 5.38
N LEU A 71 -0.07 13.57 6.46
CA LEU A 71 -0.77 12.31 6.67
C LEU A 71 -1.83 12.04 5.60
N GLU A 72 -2.56 13.06 5.14
CA GLU A 72 -3.47 12.92 3.99
C GLU A 72 -2.71 12.53 2.71
N GLY A 73 -1.54 13.11 2.49
CA GLY A 73 -0.64 12.78 1.38
C GLY A 73 -0.21 11.32 1.42
N GLU A 74 0.36 10.87 2.54
CA GLU A 74 0.81 9.49 2.72
C GLU A 74 -0.32 8.47 2.49
N ILE A 75 -1.53 8.73 3.00
CA ILE A 75 -2.67 7.83 2.81
C ILE A 75 -3.08 7.77 1.33
N LYS A 76 -3.10 8.91 0.62
CA LYS A 76 -3.43 8.96 -0.82
C LYS A 76 -2.38 8.23 -1.65
N GLU A 77 -1.11 8.46 -1.37
CA GLU A 77 0.00 7.74 -2.03
C GLU A 77 -0.12 6.24 -1.80
N ARG A 78 -0.44 5.82 -0.58
CA ARG A 78 -0.66 4.39 -0.29
C ARG A 78 -1.85 3.84 -1.09
N LEU A 79 -2.95 4.57 -1.18
CA LEU A 79 -4.13 4.17 -1.95
C LEU A 79 -3.83 4.04 -3.45
N GLU A 80 -3.04 4.96 -4.02
CA GLU A 80 -2.63 4.90 -5.42
C GLU A 80 -1.65 3.74 -5.65
N PHE A 81 -0.73 3.54 -4.73
CA PHE A 81 0.20 2.41 -4.78
C PHE A 81 -0.52 1.05 -4.78
N LEU A 82 -1.57 0.89 -3.97
CA LEU A 82 -2.41 -0.31 -4.00
C LEU A 82 -3.06 -0.53 -5.37
N LYS A 83 -3.47 0.54 -6.04
CA LYS A 83 -4.07 0.48 -7.37
C LYS A 83 -3.03 0.11 -8.43
N ILE A 84 -1.86 0.75 -8.42
CA ILE A 84 -0.76 0.43 -9.34
C ILE A 84 -0.38 -1.06 -9.23
N LYS A 85 -0.26 -1.58 -8.00
CA LYS A 85 0.07 -2.99 -7.78
C LYS A 85 -0.93 -3.97 -8.39
N GLU A 86 -2.22 -3.73 -8.18
CA GLU A 86 -3.25 -4.59 -8.76
C GLU A 86 -3.27 -4.48 -10.28
N GLU A 87 -2.92 -3.32 -10.85
CA GLU A 87 -2.77 -3.17 -12.30
C GLU A 87 -1.55 -3.96 -12.81
N THR A 88 -0.40 -3.84 -12.16
CA THR A 88 0.82 -4.60 -12.50
C THR A 88 0.55 -6.11 -12.51
N LEU A 89 -0.24 -6.62 -11.57
CA LEU A 89 -0.58 -8.04 -11.46
C LEU A 89 -1.49 -8.59 -12.58
N LYS A 90 -2.17 -7.72 -13.33
CA LYS A 90 -2.95 -8.12 -14.52
C LYS A 90 -2.04 -8.41 -15.71
N GLY A 91 -0.91 -7.73 -15.79
CA GLY A 91 0.06 -7.87 -16.86
C GLY A 91 1.13 -8.94 -16.61
N PRO A 92 2.06 -9.09 -17.57
CA PRO A 92 3.31 -9.80 -17.33
C PRO A 92 4.14 -9.06 -16.28
N ILE A 93 4.61 -9.80 -15.29
CA ILE A 93 5.61 -9.37 -14.30
C ILE A 93 7.02 -9.56 -14.87
N TYR A 94 7.81 -8.49 -14.85
CA TYR A 94 9.20 -8.44 -15.27
C TYR A 94 10.16 -8.44 -14.08
N GLY A 95 11.44 -8.71 -14.34
CA GLY A 95 12.48 -8.64 -13.30
C GLY A 95 12.56 -7.28 -12.61
N ILE A 96 12.33 -6.19 -13.33
CA ILE A 96 12.34 -4.83 -12.78
C ILE A 96 11.22 -4.58 -11.75
N ASP A 97 10.04 -5.20 -11.94
CA ASP A 97 8.93 -5.08 -10.99
C ASP A 97 9.29 -5.74 -9.65
N ILE A 98 9.96 -6.89 -9.72
CA ILE A 98 10.41 -7.66 -8.55
C ILE A 98 11.56 -6.94 -7.84
N GLU A 99 12.55 -6.42 -8.58
CA GLU A 99 13.64 -5.62 -8.00
C GLU A 99 13.07 -4.40 -7.25
N GLY A 100 12.15 -3.66 -7.87
CA GLY A 100 11.51 -2.51 -7.24
C GLY A 100 10.73 -2.89 -5.97
N GLN A 101 10.03 -4.03 -6.00
CA GLN A 101 9.30 -4.53 -4.83
C GLN A 101 10.24 -5.01 -3.70
N LEU A 102 11.36 -5.67 -4.02
CA LEU A 102 12.39 -6.06 -3.05
C LEU A 102 13.01 -4.84 -2.37
N ARG A 103 13.36 -3.81 -3.16
CA ARG A 103 13.91 -2.55 -2.63
C ARG A 103 12.95 -1.91 -1.63
N ARG A 104 11.66 -1.85 -1.96
CA ARG A 104 10.63 -1.30 -1.08
C ARG A 104 10.47 -2.11 0.21
N VAL A 105 10.49 -3.45 0.13
CA VAL A 105 10.45 -4.30 1.32
C VAL A 105 11.65 -4.03 2.21
N ALA A 106 12.86 -3.90 1.64
CA ALA A 106 14.06 -3.53 2.41
C ALA A 106 13.96 -2.14 3.06
N GLU A 107 13.42 -1.15 2.35
CA GLU A 107 13.18 0.20 2.89
C GLU A 107 12.21 0.16 4.09
N LEU A 108 11.10 -0.57 3.97
CA LEU A 108 10.13 -0.75 5.05
C LEU A 108 10.71 -1.51 6.24
N CYS A 109 11.66 -2.41 6.00
CA CYS A 109 12.44 -3.09 7.04
C CYS A 109 13.64 -2.27 7.56
N ARG A 110 13.79 -1.01 7.13
CA ARG A 110 14.86 -0.07 7.55
C ARG A 110 16.28 -0.59 7.28
N VAL A 111 16.45 -1.33 6.18
CA VAL A 111 17.78 -1.77 5.74
C VAL A 111 18.60 -0.55 5.31
N ARG A 112 19.81 -0.39 5.87
CA ARG A 112 20.66 0.79 5.61
C ARG A 112 21.22 0.85 4.18
N ASN A 113 21.46 -0.30 3.56
CA ASN A 113 22.00 -0.36 2.20
C ASN A 113 20.88 -0.20 1.17
N LYS A 114 20.72 1.02 0.62
CA LYS A 114 19.73 1.33 -0.42
C LYS A 114 20.00 0.61 -1.75
N GLY A 115 21.23 0.14 -1.98
CA GLY A 115 21.66 -0.56 -3.20
C GLY A 115 21.59 -2.09 -3.11
N LEU A 116 21.04 -2.65 -2.03
CA LEU A 116 21.11 -4.11 -1.75
C LEU A 116 20.64 -4.99 -2.92
N PHE A 117 19.62 -4.56 -3.67
CA PHE A 117 19.06 -5.31 -4.78
C PHE A 117 19.30 -4.65 -6.15
N HIS A 118 20.14 -3.62 -6.22
CA HIS A 118 20.38 -2.92 -7.47
C HIS A 118 21.03 -3.83 -8.51
N GLY A 119 20.46 -3.86 -9.72
CA GLY A 119 21.00 -4.59 -10.86
C GLY A 119 20.51 -6.03 -10.95
N MET A 120 19.70 -6.52 -10.00
CA MET A 120 19.19 -7.89 -9.99
C MET A 120 18.07 -8.16 -10.99
N ALA A 121 17.48 -7.13 -11.61
CA ALA A 121 16.37 -7.27 -12.53
C ALA A 121 16.67 -8.23 -13.69
N ASN A 122 17.89 -8.19 -14.24
CA ASN A 122 18.27 -9.04 -15.37
C ASN A 122 18.39 -10.50 -14.94
N GLU A 123 19.06 -10.79 -13.82
CA GLU A 123 19.18 -12.12 -13.26
C GLU A 123 17.80 -12.70 -12.92
N ILE A 124 16.92 -11.91 -12.31
CA ILE A 124 15.54 -12.34 -12.03
C ILE A 124 14.79 -12.66 -13.33
N GLN A 125 14.94 -11.84 -14.36
CA GLN A 125 14.30 -12.04 -15.65
C GLN A 125 14.78 -13.35 -16.33
N HIS A 126 16.08 -13.66 -16.23
CA HIS A 126 16.69 -14.85 -16.82
C HIS A 126 16.42 -16.13 -16.02
N CYS A 127 16.47 -16.07 -14.69
CA CYS A 127 16.38 -17.25 -13.83
C CYS A 127 14.94 -17.73 -13.56
N PHE A 128 13.95 -16.83 -13.61
CA PHE A 128 12.56 -17.16 -13.26
C PHE A 128 11.65 -17.01 -14.47
N GLY A 129 10.87 -18.04 -14.79
CA GLY A 129 9.82 -17.94 -15.81
C GLY A 129 8.66 -17.04 -15.39
N GLN A 130 7.79 -16.67 -16.34
CA GLN A 130 6.69 -15.71 -16.13
C GLN A 130 5.77 -16.08 -14.94
N LYS A 131 5.46 -17.37 -14.77
CA LYS A 131 4.64 -17.87 -13.66
C LYS A 131 5.33 -17.71 -12.31
N GLN A 132 6.63 -18.05 -12.24
CA GLN A 132 7.44 -17.92 -11.02
C GLN A 132 7.61 -16.46 -10.62
N ARG A 133 7.85 -15.57 -11.59
CA ARG A 133 7.92 -14.11 -11.34
C ARG A 133 6.63 -13.58 -10.75
N LYS A 134 5.47 -14.01 -11.27
CA LYS A 134 4.17 -13.63 -10.71
C LYS A 134 4.00 -14.12 -9.27
N MET A 135 4.32 -15.39 -9.00
CA MET A 135 4.29 -15.93 -7.64
C MET A 135 5.22 -15.17 -6.68
N LEU A 136 6.44 -14.84 -7.12
CA LEU A 136 7.40 -14.10 -6.32
C LEU A 136 6.88 -12.69 -6.00
N TYR A 137 6.33 -11.99 -7.00
CA TYR A 137 5.74 -10.67 -6.80
C TYR A 137 4.54 -10.71 -5.83
N GLU A 138 3.68 -11.72 -5.93
CA GLU A 138 2.57 -11.93 -4.98
C GLU A 138 3.07 -12.22 -3.56
N LEU A 139 4.11 -13.04 -3.40
CA LEU A 139 4.74 -13.31 -2.12
C LEU A 139 5.31 -12.03 -1.50
N LEU A 140 6.05 -11.24 -2.28
CA LEU A 140 6.62 -9.98 -1.80
C LEU A 140 5.54 -8.95 -1.43
N ASN A 141 4.39 -8.97 -2.12
CA ASN A 141 3.23 -8.17 -1.73
C ASN A 141 2.67 -8.61 -0.38
N ALA A 142 2.54 -9.92 -0.16
CA ALA A 142 2.06 -10.45 1.12
C ALA A 142 3.02 -10.12 2.27
N ILE A 143 4.33 -10.20 2.05
CA ILE A 143 5.35 -9.78 3.04
C ILE A 143 5.18 -8.30 3.36
N GLU A 144 5.13 -7.44 2.34
CA GLU A 144 4.96 -6.00 2.54
C GLU A 144 3.67 -5.67 3.32
N GLU A 145 2.59 -6.39 3.03
CA GLU A 145 1.30 -6.25 3.72
C GLU A 145 1.33 -6.67 5.19
N GLY A 146 2.23 -7.59 5.55
CA GLY A 146 2.48 -8.00 6.93
C GLY A 146 3.27 -6.96 7.73
N ILE A 147 3.95 -6.02 7.07
CA ILE A 147 4.70 -4.96 7.76
C ILE A 147 3.72 -3.89 8.27
N TRP A 148 3.78 -3.62 9.57
CA TRP A 148 2.91 -2.61 10.20
C TRP A 148 3.19 -1.21 9.64
N TRP A 149 2.15 -0.56 9.11
CA TRP A 149 2.22 0.83 8.67
C TRP A 149 1.79 1.77 9.79
N GLY A 150 2.76 2.47 10.38
CA GLY A 150 2.54 3.42 11.48
C GLY A 150 2.05 4.81 11.06
N GLY A 151 2.21 5.18 9.78
CA GLY A 151 2.16 6.57 9.32
C GLY A 151 3.38 7.37 9.83
N ASN A 152 3.89 8.32 9.05
CA ASN A 152 5.14 9.09 9.22
C ASN A 152 6.44 8.48 8.64
N HIS A 153 6.36 7.52 7.71
CA HIS A 153 7.55 6.95 7.06
C HIS A 153 7.35 6.75 5.56
N LEU A 154 7.47 7.83 4.81
CA LEU A 154 8.12 7.84 3.50
C LEU A 154 9.15 8.98 3.54
N GLY A 155 10.40 8.62 3.85
CA GLY A 155 11.57 9.50 3.76
C GLY A 155 12.58 8.91 2.79
#